data_AF-A0A6N9P0D0-F1
#
_entry.id   AF-A0A6N9P0D0-F1
#
_cell.length_a   1.000
_cell.length_b   1.000
_cell.length_c   1.000
_cell.angle_alpha   90.00
_cell.angle_beta   90.00
_cell.angle_gamma   90.00
#
_symmetry.space_group_name_H-M   'P 1'
#
loop_
_entity.id
_entity.type
_entity.pdbx_description
1 polymer ?
#
loop_
_entity_poly.entity_id
_entity_poly.type
_entity_poly.pdbx_seq_one_letter_code
_entity_poly.pdbx_strand_id
1 'polypeptide(L)'
;MADKLVALCRIKVGFREYGPGDTLPSDHPDAAAWVESGAAARRPEDYQPPAWVRAKRAAATPGLPGLAVGGEATGEDLVGRVPMTHERRRGPWA
;
A
#
# COMPACT_ATOMS: atom_id res chain seq x y z
N MET A 1 4.70 -9.96 31.55
CA MET A 1 4.12 -8.66 31.17
C MET A 1 2.85 -8.95 30.42
N ALA A 2 1.74 -8.29 30.76
CA ALA A 2 0.52 -8.43 29.98
C ALA A 2 0.67 -7.62 28.68
N ASP A 3 0.38 -8.25 27.55
CA ASP A 3 0.37 -7.59 26.25
C ASP A 3 -1.05 -7.13 25.92
N LYS A 4 -1.19 -5.88 25.48
CA LYS A 4 -2.46 -5.37 24.97
C LYS A 4 -2.56 -5.56 23.46
N LEU A 5 -3.76 -5.81 22.97
CA LEU A 5 -4.03 -5.90 21.55
C LEU A 5 -4.38 -4.52 21.00
N VAL A 6 -3.62 -4.02 20.03
CA VAL A 6 -3.79 -2.68 19.46
C VAL A 6 -4.24 -2.78 18.01
N ALA A 7 -5.28 -2.06 17.64
CA ALA A 7 -5.75 -1.97 16.26
C ALA A 7 -4.74 -1.19 15.38
N LEU A 8 -4.42 -1.71 14.20
CA LEU A 8 -3.58 -1.03 13.19
C LEU A 8 -4.43 -0.41 12.07
N CYS A 9 -5.60 -0.97 11.82
CA CYS A 9 -6.60 -0.45 10.88
C CYS A 9 -7.96 -0.33 11.57
N ARG A 10 -8.98 0.11 10.83
CA ARG A 10 -10.35 0.15 11.35
C ARG A 10 -10.93 -1.25 11.47
N ILE A 11 -11.37 -1.62 12.66
CA ILE A 11 -11.98 -2.92 12.95
C ILE A 11 -13.36 -2.67 13.59
N LYS A 12 -14.39 -3.35 13.08
CA LYS A 12 -15.73 -3.31 13.63
C LYS A 12 -16.05 -4.61 14.35
N VAL A 13 -16.40 -4.52 15.63
CA VAL A 13 -16.79 -5.66 16.47
C VAL A 13 -18.20 -5.39 16.99
N GLY A 14 -19.18 -6.11 16.45
CA GLY A 14 -20.60 -5.84 16.70
C GLY A 14 -20.98 -4.40 16.32
N PHE A 15 -21.37 -3.60 17.31
CA PHE A 15 -21.76 -2.20 17.14
C PHE A 15 -20.65 -1.19 17.42
N ARG A 16 -19.45 -1.65 17.80
CA ARG A 16 -18.31 -0.78 18.14
C ARG A 16 -17.28 -0.78 17.01
N GLU A 17 -16.84 0.42 16.63
CA GLU A 17 -15.72 0.61 15.71
C GLU A 17 -14.48 1.01 16.50
N TYR A 18 -13.35 0.37 16.18
CA TYR A 18 -12.03 0.66 16.73
C TYR A 18 -11.17 1.26 15.62
N GLY A 19 -10.54 2.39 15.89
CA GLY A 19 -9.58 3.04 15.01
C GLY A 19 -8.14 2.58 15.26
N PRO A 20 -7.21 2.94 14.36
CA PRO A 20 -5.78 2.69 14.57
C PRO A 20 -5.29 3.29 15.90
N GLY A 21 -4.62 2.50 16.72
CA GLY A 21 -4.12 2.87 18.04
C GLY A 21 -5.07 2.51 19.20
N ASP A 22 -6.32 2.15 18.91
CA ASP A 22 -7.26 1.74 19.96
C ASP A 22 -6.92 0.36 20.53
N THR A 23 -7.24 0.17 21.81
CA THR A 23 -7.08 -1.13 22.47
C THR A 23 -8.29 -2.01 22.19
N LEU A 24 -8.02 -3.20 21.66
CA LEU A 24 -9.01 -4.23 21.33
C LEU A 24 -9.20 -5.20 22.50
N PRO A 25 -10.36 -5.86 22.58
CA PRO A 25 -10.57 -6.96 23.50
C PRO A 25 -9.67 -8.15 23.13
N SER A 26 -8.68 -8.43 23.97
CA SER A 26 -7.73 -9.55 23.77
C SER A 26 -8.41 -10.93 23.86
N ASP A 27 -9.55 -11.03 24.55
CA ASP A 27 -10.30 -12.28 24.76
C ASP A 27 -11.31 -12.57 23.64
N HIS A 28 -11.36 -11.74 22.60
CA HIS A 28 -12.28 -11.94 21.48
C HIS A 28 -11.85 -13.16 20.65
N PRO A 29 -12.79 -14.01 20.17
CA PRO A 29 -12.45 -15.18 19.35
C PRO A 29 -11.63 -14.82 18.10
N ASP A 30 -11.89 -13.66 17.50
CA ASP A 30 -11.18 -13.19 16.30
C ASP A 30 -9.82 -12.53 16.60
N ALA A 31 -9.39 -12.44 17.87
CA ALA A 31 -8.16 -11.76 18.23
C ALA A 31 -6.92 -12.34 17.51
N ALA A 32 -6.88 -13.68 17.34
CA ALA A 32 -5.81 -14.34 16.59
C ALA A 32 -5.85 -13.96 15.10
N ALA A 33 -7.03 -14.02 14.49
CA ALA A 33 -7.23 -13.68 13.08
C ALA A 33 -6.87 -12.22 12.77
N TRP A 34 -7.13 -11.29 13.69
CA TRP A 34 -6.71 -9.89 13.53
C TRP A 34 -5.20 -9.72 13.56
N VAL A 35 -4.49 -10.51 14.37
CA VAL A 35 -3.01 -10.49 14.39
C VAL A 35 -2.44 -11.12 13.11
N GLU A 36 -2.98 -12.26 12.69
CA GLU A 36 -2.52 -12.99 11.49
C GLU A 36 -2.74 -12.20 10.20
N SER A 37 -3.86 -11.48 10.10
CA SER A 37 -4.17 -10.62 8.95
C SER A 37 -3.40 -9.28 8.94
N GLY A 38 -2.69 -8.95 10.03
CA GLY A 38 -2.03 -7.66 10.22
C GLY A 38 -2.98 -6.50 10.53
N ALA A 39 -4.25 -6.78 10.86
CA ALA A 39 -5.22 -5.77 11.28
C ALA A 39 -4.97 -5.25 12.71
N ALA A 40 -4.37 -6.08 13.57
CA ALA A 40 -4.00 -5.74 14.94
C ALA A 40 -2.61 -6.25 15.30
N ALA A 41 -2.01 -5.70 16.35
CA ALA A 41 -0.73 -6.19 16.87
C ALA A 41 -0.72 -6.22 18.39
N ARG A 42 -0.07 -7.25 18.96
CA ARG A 42 0.24 -7.29 20.39
C ARG A 42 1.36 -6.28 20.68
N ARG A 43 1.15 -5.48 21.73
CA ARG A 43 2.08 -4.47 22.19
C ARG A 43 2.21 -4.53 23.71
N PRO A 44 3.37 -4.16 24.26
CA PRO A 44 3.52 -3.97 25.70
C PRO A 44 2.45 -3.02 26.27
N GLU A 45 2.05 -3.23 27.52
CA GLU A 45 1.04 -2.39 28.19
C GLU A 45 1.39 -0.90 28.18
N ASP A 46 2.66 -0.56 28.35
CA ASP A 46 3.23 0.79 28.34
C ASP A 46 3.38 1.39 26.93
N TYR A 47 3.07 0.64 25.88
CA TYR A 47 3.13 1.15 24.51
C TYR A 47 2.18 2.32 24.30
N GLN A 48 2.73 3.49 24.03
CA GLN A 48 1.97 4.65 23.57
C GLN A 48 2.09 4.73 22.04
N PRO A 49 0.97 4.64 21.29
CA PRO A 49 1.01 4.84 19.86
C PRO A 49 1.49 6.27 19.56
N PRO A 50 2.25 6.46 18.48
CA PRO A 50 2.65 7.81 18.06
C PRO A 50 1.39 8.64 17.79
N ALA A 51 1.47 9.93 18.13
CA ALA A 51 0.38 10.86 17.85
C ALA A 51 0.02 10.82 16.36
N TRP A 52 -1.28 10.88 16.08
CA TRP A 52 -1.75 10.90 14.70
C TRP A 52 -1.15 12.12 13.97
N VAL A 53 -0.45 11.87 12.87
CA VAL A 53 0.11 12.93 12.01
C VAL A 53 -0.63 12.89 10.68
N ARG A 54 -1.16 14.06 10.28
CA ARG A 54 -1.79 14.20 8.97
C ARG A 54 -0.73 14.00 7.88
N ALA A 55 -1.02 13.11 6.93
CA ALA A 55 -0.16 12.93 5.76
C ALA A 55 0.01 14.27 5.02
N LYS A 56 1.26 14.59 4.65
CA LYS A 56 1.56 15.73 3.79
C LYS A 56 1.24 15.33 2.35
N ARG A 57 0.49 16.16 1.62
CA ARG A 57 0.29 15.94 0.18
C ARG A 57 1.65 16.10 -0.51
N ALA A 58 2.08 15.07 -1.22
CA ALA A 58 3.25 15.12 -2.08
C ALA A 58 2.77 15.21 -3.54
N ALA A 59 3.20 16.24 -4.26
CA ALA A 59 3.10 16.29 -5.71
C ALA A 59 4.38 15.69 -6.31
N ALA A 60 4.26 15.06 -7.48
CA ALA A 60 5.45 14.65 -8.22
C ALA A 60 6.30 15.89 -8.56
N THR A 61 7.63 15.80 -8.43
CA THR A 61 8.52 16.88 -8.84
C THR A 61 8.39 17.08 -10.35
N PRO A 62 8.02 18.29 -10.83
CA PRO A 62 7.92 18.56 -12.26
C PRO A 62 9.27 18.33 -12.94
N GLY A 63 9.27 17.73 -14.13
CA GLY A 63 10.49 17.54 -14.93
C GLY A 63 11.24 16.23 -14.66
N LEU A 64 10.77 15.36 -13.77
CA LEU A 64 11.21 13.96 -13.77
C LEU A 64 10.65 13.26 -15.02
N PRO A 65 11.51 12.76 -15.93
CA PRO A 65 11.05 11.90 -17.00
C PRO A 65 10.34 10.70 -16.37
N GLY A 66 9.13 10.38 -16.83
CA GLY A 66 8.51 9.11 -16.47
C GLY A 66 9.47 7.98 -16.86
N LEU A 67 9.66 7.01 -15.97
CA LEU A 67 10.30 5.74 -16.34
C LEU A 67 9.36 5.04 -17.33
N ALA A 68 9.56 5.28 -18.63
CA ALA A 68 8.94 4.50 -19.68
C ALA A 68 9.64 3.13 -19.71
N VAL A 69 9.13 2.20 -18.91
CA VAL A 69 9.51 0.79 -19.01
C VAL A 69 8.83 0.24 -20.26
N GLY A 70 9.60 -0.33 -21.19
CA GLY A 70 9.05 -0.94 -22.41
C GLY A 70 8.83 0.04 -23.57
N GLY A 71 9.83 0.85 -23.92
CA GLY A 71 9.83 1.52 -25.21
C GLY A 71 9.95 0.50 -26.35
N GLU A 72 9.22 0.70 -27.46
CA GLU A 72 9.31 -0.16 -28.66
C GLU A 72 10.76 -0.26 -29.20
N ALA A 73 11.59 0.75 -28.91
CA ALA A 73 13.00 0.80 -29.25
C ALA A 73 13.91 -0.06 -28.34
N THR A 74 13.46 -0.38 -27.12
CA THR A 74 14.23 -1.22 -26.16
C THR A 74 13.97 -2.71 -26.33
N GLY A 75 12.98 -3.11 -27.14
CA GLY A 75 12.78 -4.51 -27.57
C GLY A 75 12.21 -5.47 -26.51
N GLU A 76 11.96 -5.00 -25.29
CA GLU A 76 11.72 -5.90 -24.15
C GLU A 76 10.23 -6.16 -23.80
N ASP A 77 9.27 -5.63 -24.57
CA ASP A 77 7.84 -5.92 -24.32
C ASP A 77 7.07 -6.15 -25.62
N LEU A 78 7.04 -7.42 -26.07
CA LEU A 78 6.45 -7.85 -27.34
C LEU A 78 5.17 -8.69 -27.19
N VAL A 79 4.53 -8.72 -26.02
CA VAL A 79 3.26 -9.44 -25.89
C VAL A 79 2.10 -8.52 -26.28
N GLY A 80 1.58 -8.72 -27.50
CA GLY A 80 0.35 -8.07 -27.99
C GLY A 80 0.53 -6.76 -28.76
N ARG A 81 1.75 -6.31 -29.05
CA ARG A 81 2.01 -5.12 -29.88
C ARG A 81 2.47 -5.48 -31.29
N VAL A 82 2.05 -4.67 -32.28
CA VAL A 82 2.48 -4.80 -33.68
C VAL A 82 3.95 -4.40 -33.80
N PRO A 83 4.87 -5.31 -34.22
CA PRO A 83 6.29 -5.02 -34.32
C PRO A 83 6.61 -3.82 -35.23
N MET A 84 7.67 -3.08 -34.90
CA MET A 84 8.16 -1.97 -35.72
C MET A 84 8.73 -2.49 -37.05
N THR A 85 8.05 -2.23 -38.16
CA THR A 85 8.55 -2.55 -39.51
C THR A 85 9.46 -1.45 -40.05
N HIS A 86 10.31 -1.78 -41.02
CA HIS A 86 11.20 -0.81 -41.68
C HIS A 86 10.42 0.35 -42.32
N GLU A 87 9.24 0.08 -42.87
CA GLU A 87 8.34 1.08 -43.45
C GLU A 87 7.78 2.04 -42.39
N ARG A 88 7.41 1.54 -41.20
CA ARG A 88 6.93 2.36 -40.08
C ARG A 88 8.02 3.21 -39.42
N ARG A 89 9.30 2.92 -39.65
CA ARG A 89 10.42 3.78 -39.20
C ARG A 89 10.60 5.03 -40.06
N ARG A 90 10.13 5.02 -41.30
CA ARG A 90 10.14 6.21 -42.15
C ARG A 90 8.91 7.03 -41.79
N GLY A 91 9.13 8.13 -41.06
CA GLY A 91 8.05 9.08 -40.78
C GLY A 91 7.44 9.61 -42.09
N PRO A 92 6.27 10.30 -42.04
CA PRO A 92 5.54 10.75 -43.24
C PRO A 92 6.28 11.77 -44.12
N TRP A 93 7.56 12.05 -43.84
CA TRP A 93 8.40 13.04 -44.51
C TRP A 93 9.82 12.53 -44.80
N ALA A 94 10.02 11.21 -44.89
CA ALA A 94 11.30 10.59 -45.26
C ALA A 94 11.33 10.18 -46.74
#